data_AF-A0A4Z0Z0G3-F1
#
_entry.id   AF-A0A4Z0Z0G3-F1
#
_cell.length_a   1.000
_cell.length_b   1.000
_cell.length_c   1.000
_cell.angle_alpha   90.00
_cell.angle_beta   90.00
_cell.angle_gamma   90.00
#
_symmetry.space_group_name_H-M   'P 1'
#
loop_
_entity.id
_entity.type
_entity.pdbx_description
1 polymer ?
#
loop_
_entity_poly.entity_id
_entity_poly.type
_entity_poly.pdbx_seq_one_letter_code
_entity_poly.pdbx_strand_id
1 'polypeptide(L)'
;MPSKVDPAIIEALSLDPNTTKITSHGGSGFASTFKLSSTVNGKEMNYFVKTGTGEDAALMFQGTYLLTYMIGEHESLNAISKIVPSLCPRSYAHGAFKDSHDNHFMATDFLDLNSSTPGGSGETLAQKLARLHTTPAPNPEGYDKPMYGFPVATCCGSSLQKNSWKASWADFYANNRLRAIIDNGVRNNGADAELSKAVEKTADVIVPRLLGDDHLKGVQPVVVHGDLWSGNHGRGRIAGKGGVEEVVFDPSCVYGHSEYELGIMKMFGGFGSNFWKEYESLVPKSEPKEEWEDRVALYELYHHLNHWALFVVGISGASSSGKTTLARLLRDVFPHTFILHEDDFYRPENELPSKHGLLDWDCAESINFEDMARALEHIIAEGTFPPFVDSLEDQNTVGKCTVPESAISAAKSRVEAWMAPGQPGHAIFSSSSPNLRLCILDGFLLFGPDPPLRRITDELLDIKFFLTVSRQKATARREGRDGYVTLEGFWTDPPGYVEKIVWPNYMESHAWLFEDGDVEKRLKGEILREKDILVFPEVLGRGGKSSGEENGKGLDIAMHVMFEWAVDTIMQKLEEIMKKR
;
A
#
# COMPACT_ATOMS: atom_id res chain seq x y z
N MET A 1 10.14 4.43 25.14
CA MET A 1 10.26 5.90 24.92
C MET A 1 11.73 6.24 24.71
N PRO A 2 12.17 6.78 23.56
CA PRO A 2 13.46 7.44 23.50
C PRO A 2 13.31 8.80 24.20
N SER A 3 13.84 8.93 25.42
CA SER A 3 13.59 10.09 26.29
C SER A 3 14.41 11.35 25.94
N LYS A 4 15.15 11.35 24.83
CA LYS A 4 15.99 12.48 24.41
C LYS A 4 16.13 12.52 22.89
N VAL A 5 15.96 13.71 22.31
CA VAL A 5 16.24 13.99 20.89
C VAL A 5 17.73 13.75 20.64
N ASP A 6 18.07 13.08 19.53
CA ASP A 6 19.48 12.90 19.17
C ASP A 6 20.16 14.27 18.97
N PRO A 7 21.35 14.51 19.56
CA PRO A 7 22.04 15.79 19.43
C PRO A 7 22.34 16.19 17.98
N ALA A 8 22.51 15.25 17.06
CA ALA A 8 22.74 15.55 15.64
C ALA A 8 21.52 16.26 15.01
N ILE A 9 20.30 15.88 15.40
CA ILE A 9 19.06 16.53 14.95
C ILE A 9 18.98 17.96 15.51
N ILE A 10 19.29 18.12 16.79
CA ILE A 10 19.30 19.43 17.46
C ILE A 10 20.30 20.38 16.79
N GLU A 11 21.51 19.90 16.52
CA GLU A 11 22.57 20.67 15.87
C GLU A 11 22.17 21.03 14.43
N ALA A 12 21.72 20.05 13.64
CA ALA A 12 21.36 20.26 12.24
C ALA A 12 20.20 21.25 12.05
N LEU A 13 19.23 21.26 12.98
CA LEU A 13 18.11 22.20 12.98
C LEU A 13 18.38 23.49 13.79
N SER A 14 19.55 23.62 14.42
CA SER A 14 19.91 24.74 15.30
C SER A 14 18.88 25.00 16.41
N LEU A 15 18.41 23.93 17.06
CA LEU A 15 17.39 23.99 18.12
C LEU A 15 18.00 24.09 19.52
N ASP A 16 17.22 24.57 20.48
CA ASP A 16 17.58 24.51 21.90
C ASP A 16 17.16 23.15 22.49
N PRO A 17 18.10 22.31 22.96
CA PRO A 17 17.78 21.00 23.51
C PRO A 17 16.89 21.07 24.77
N ASN A 18 16.85 22.21 25.48
CA ASN A 18 16.05 22.36 26.70
C ASN A 18 14.57 22.62 26.42
N THR A 19 14.25 23.16 25.25
CA THR A 19 12.87 23.50 24.85
C THR A 19 12.33 22.57 23.77
N THR A 20 13.15 21.65 23.26
CA THR A 20 12.78 20.73 22.19
C THR A 20 12.22 19.42 22.76
N LYS A 21 11.06 19.01 22.25
CA LYS A 21 10.37 17.76 22.61
C LYS A 21 10.17 16.91 21.37
N ILE A 22 10.33 15.60 21.51
CA ILE A 22 10.03 14.62 20.47
C ILE A 22 8.93 13.68 20.94
N THR A 23 7.96 13.41 20.07
CA THR A 23 6.86 12.48 20.30
C THR A 23 6.71 11.57 19.09
N SER A 24 6.44 10.29 19.31
CA SER A 24 6.14 9.35 18.22
C SER A 24 4.98 9.87 17.38
N HIS A 25 5.05 9.74 16.06
CA HIS A 25 4.06 10.25 15.14
C HIS A 25 3.92 9.31 13.94
N GLY A 26 3.28 8.16 14.16
CA GLY A 26 3.17 7.08 13.18
C GLY A 26 4.51 6.40 12.91
N GLY A 27 4.65 5.87 11.69
CA GLY A 27 5.92 5.39 11.17
C GLY A 27 6.04 5.56 9.64
N SER A 28 7.18 5.11 9.12
CA SER A 28 7.70 4.63 7.82
C SER A 28 7.82 3.11 7.63
N GLY A 29 7.51 2.46 6.48
CA GLY A 29 7.72 1.00 6.32
C GLY A 29 9.17 0.53 6.61
N PHE A 30 10.11 1.47 6.54
CA PHE A 30 11.54 1.29 6.87
C PHE A 30 12.08 2.36 7.84
N ALA A 31 11.21 3.16 8.47
CA ALA A 31 11.61 4.28 9.32
C ALA A 31 10.63 4.52 10.47
N SER A 32 11.09 4.91 11.66
CA SER A 32 10.22 5.47 12.69
C SER A 32 9.99 6.96 12.42
N THR A 33 8.79 7.46 12.66
CA THR A 33 8.47 8.88 12.42
C THR A 33 8.04 9.57 13.70
N PHE A 34 8.45 10.83 13.83
CA PHE A 34 8.30 11.61 15.04
C PHE A 34 7.89 13.03 14.72
N LYS A 35 7.11 13.61 15.62
CA LYS A 35 6.90 15.05 15.69
C LYS A 35 7.91 15.65 16.66
N LEU A 36 8.65 16.66 16.18
CA LEU A 36 9.58 17.43 16.98
C LEU A 36 9.02 18.84 17.17
N SER A 37 8.76 19.25 18.41
CA SER A 37 8.26 20.59 18.75
C SER A 37 9.35 21.37 19.47
N SER A 38 9.64 22.59 19.02
CA SER A 38 10.64 23.47 19.61
C SER A 38 10.21 24.94 19.55
N THR A 39 10.93 25.81 20.25
CA THR A 39 10.73 27.27 20.19
C THR A 39 11.93 27.92 19.52
N VAL A 40 11.72 28.46 18.32
CA VAL A 40 12.76 29.16 17.55
C VAL A 40 12.38 30.64 17.46
N ASN A 41 13.22 31.53 17.99
CA ASN A 41 12.98 32.97 18.04
C ASN A 41 11.61 33.35 18.66
N GLY A 42 11.21 32.67 19.73
CA GLY A 42 9.95 32.92 20.44
C GLY A 42 8.69 32.42 19.73
N LYS A 43 8.83 31.68 18.62
CA LYS A 43 7.72 31.02 17.92
C LYS A 43 7.81 29.52 18.06
N GLU A 44 6.66 28.89 18.29
CA GLU A 44 6.55 27.44 18.23
C GLU A 44 6.76 26.96 16.80
N MET A 45 7.64 25.97 16.64
CA MET A 45 7.97 25.34 15.38
C MET A 45 7.81 23.83 15.54
N ASN A 46 7.16 23.21 14.57
CA ASN A 46 6.96 21.77 14.50
C ASN A 46 7.67 21.22 13.28
N TYR A 47 8.44 20.16 13.48
CA TYR A 47 9.12 19.40 12.44
C TYR A 47 8.62 17.97 12.44
N PHE A 48 8.65 17.36 11.27
CA PHE A 48 8.51 15.92 11.12
C PHE A 48 9.91 15.33 10.99
N VAL A 49 10.19 14.27 11.73
CA VAL A 49 11.49 13.60 11.74
C VAL A 49 11.28 12.13 11.41
N LYS A 50 11.91 11.68 10.34
CA LYS A 50 11.96 10.28 9.91
C LYS A 50 13.31 9.73 10.34
N THR A 51 13.35 8.57 10.99
CA THR A 51 14.60 7.93 11.45
C THR A 51 14.62 6.46 11.05
N GLY A 52 15.74 5.89 10.63
CA GLY A 52 15.85 4.44 10.41
C GLY A 52 16.93 3.80 11.28
N THR A 53 16.73 2.54 11.68
CA THR A 53 17.62 1.77 12.58
C THR A 53 18.15 0.47 11.97
N GLY A 54 19.40 0.12 12.31
CA GLY A 54 20.10 -1.08 11.85
C GLY A 54 19.76 -2.38 12.60
N GLU A 55 18.82 -3.14 12.03
CA GLU A 55 18.85 -4.62 11.84
C GLU A 55 17.82 -4.96 10.73
N ASP A 56 16.67 -4.27 10.71
CA ASP A 56 15.76 -4.21 9.55
C ASP A 56 16.37 -3.44 8.37
N ALA A 57 17.25 -2.46 8.64
CA ALA A 57 18.09 -1.80 7.63
C ALA A 57 19.33 -2.61 7.22
N ALA A 58 19.70 -3.68 7.96
CA ALA A 58 20.83 -4.54 7.60
C ALA A 58 20.49 -5.49 6.43
N LEU A 59 19.21 -5.83 6.28
CA LEU A 59 18.69 -6.64 5.16
C LEU A 59 18.60 -5.89 3.82
N MET A 60 18.91 -4.60 3.78
CA MET A 60 19.10 -3.80 2.55
C MET A 60 20.57 -3.41 2.31
N PHE A 61 21.49 -4.26 2.78
CA PHE A 61 22.95 -4.27 2.60
C PHE A 61 23.69 -2.95 2.89
N GLN A 62 24.28 -2.89 4.09
CA GLN A 62 25.39 -2.04 4.50
C GLN A 62 25.15 -0.52 4.52
N GLY A 63 24.19 -0.02 5.31
CA GLY A 63 24.13 1.38 5.82
C GLY A 63 24.05 2.53 4.79
N THR A 64 24.33 2.27 3.52
CA THR A 64 24.50 3.23 2.43
C THR A 64 23.16 3.51 1.76
N TYR A 65 22.26 2.53 1.75
CA TYR A 65 20.97 2.60 1.07
C TYR A 65 19.93 3.44 1.82
N LEU A 66 19.83 3.29 3.15
CA LEU A 66 18.96 4.13 3.98
C LEU A 66 19.40 5.61 3.95
N LEU A 67 20.71 5.85 4.01
CA LEU A 67 21.26 7.19 3.81
C LEU A 67 20.91 7.73 2.42
N THR A 68 21.02 6.90 1.37
CA THR A 68 20.64 7.27 0.00
C THR A 68 19.16 7.59 -0.11
N TYR A 69 18.28 6.83 0.55
CA TYR A 69 16.84 7.10 0.60
C TYR A 69 16.55 8.47 1.23
N MET A 70 17.10 8.74 2.42
CA MET A 70 16.88 10.01 3.13
C MET A 70 17.44 11.21 2.35
N ILE A 71 18.60 11.05 1.69
CA ILE A 71 19.17 12.06 0.80
C ILE A 71 18.26 12.28 -0.41
N GLY A 72 17.80 11.20 -1.03
CA GLY A 72 16.92 11.24 -2.20
C GLY A 72 15.62 11.97 -1.90
N GLU A 73 14.95 11.62 -0.79
CA GLU A 73 13.72 12.27 -0.35
C GLU A 73 13.97 13.75 0.03
N HIS A 74 15.08 14.06 0.71
CA HIS A 74 15.48 15.42 1.05
C HIS A 74 15.63 16.31 -0.19
N GLU A 75 16.41 15.86 -1.17
CA GLU A 75 16.63 16.59 -2.43
C GLU A 75 15.34 16.71 -3.24
N SER A 76 14.51 15.67 -3.23
CA SER A 76 13.21 15.64 -3.92
C SER A 76 12.23 16.68 -3.37
N LEU A 77 12.04 16.73 -2.05
CA LEU A 77 11.20 17.72 -1.38
C LEU A 77 11.71 19.15 -1.61
N ASN A 78 13.03 19.35 -1.60
CA ASN A 78 13.61 20.66 -1.85
C ASN A 78 13.50 21.09 -3.33
N ALA A 79 13.59 20.16 -4.28
CA ALA A 79 13.33 20.44 -5.70
C ALA A 79 11.88 20.87 -5.94
N ILE A 80 10.90 20.17 -5.35
CA ILE A 80 9.47 20.50 -5.45
C ILE A 80 9.19 21.84 -4.77
N SER A 81 9.57 22.01 -3.49
CA SER A 81 9.25 23.21 -2.70
C SER A 81 9.90 24.49 -3.26
N LYS A 82 11.02 24.38 -3.99
CA LYS A 82 11.63 25.51 -4.70
C LYS A 82 10.76 26.04 -5.85
N ILE A 83 10.02 25.17 -6.53
CA ILE A 83 9.13 25.54 -7.64
C ILE A 83 7.73 25.87 -7.12
N VAL A 84 7.22 25.06 -6.19
CA VAL A 84 5.90 25.22 -5.60
C VAL A 84 5.98 25.11 -4.07
N PRO A 85 6.27 26.22 -3.35
CA PRO A 85 6.47 26.19 -1.90
C PRO A 85 5.28 25.69 -1.08
N SER A 86 4.07 25.73 -1.63
CA SER A 86 2.84 25.27 -0.99
C SER A 86 2.43 23.83 -1.35
N LEU A 87 3.24 23.09 -2.11
CA LEU A 87 2.90 21.74 -2.59
C LEU A 87 3.47 20.63 -1.71
N CYS A 88 4.61 20.80 -1.06
CA CYS A 88 5.20 19.77 -0.20
C CYS A 88 5.90 20.38 1.03
N PRO A 89 6.13 19.62 2.11
CA PRO A 89 6.95 20.09 3.21
C PRO A 89 8.38 20.39 2.73
N ARG A 90 9.00 21.44 3.27
CA ARG A 90 10.42 21.71 3.01
C ARG A 90 11.28 20.74 3.83
N SER A 91 12.34 20.20 3.24
CA SER A 91 13.32 19.41 3.98
C SER A 91 14.46 20.29 4.48
N TYR A 92 14.77 20.19 5.77
CA TYR A 92 15.74 21.05 6.45
C TYR A 92 17.09 20.39 6.63
N ALA A 93 17.09 19.11 6.99
CA ALA A 93 18.32 18.39 7.32
C ALA A 93 18.15 16.89 7.14
N HIS A 94 19.27 16.22 6.89
CA HIS A 94 19.41 14.78 7.02
C HIS A 94 20.82 14.46 7.54
N GLY A 95 21.03 13.28 8.11
CA GLY A 95 22.34 12.89 8.62
C GLY A 95 22.34 11.60 9.43
N ALA A 96 23.53 11.17 9.84
CA ALA A 96 23.69 10.10 10.82
C ALA A 96 23.45 10.62 12.25
N PHE A 97 23.04 9.74 13.15
CA PHE A 97 22.93 10.05 14.58
C PHE A 97 24.32 10.30 15.18
N LYS A 98 24.39 11.08 16.24
CA LYS A 98 25.69 11.45 16.85
C LYS A 98 26.46 10.23 17.35
N ASP A 99 25.76 9.32 18.03
CA ASP A 99 26.37 8.16 18.70
C ASP A 99 26.18 6.85 17.92
N SER A 100 25.57 6.89 16.73
CA SER A 100 25.38 5.72 15.86
C SER A 100 25.50 6.10 14.39
N HIS A 101 26.48 5.51 13.70
CA HIS A 101 26.69 5.73 12.28
C HIS A 101 25.74 4.88 11.41
N ASP A 102 25.06 3.90 12.02
CA ASP A 102 24.08 3.04 11.34
C ASP A 102 22.67 3.62 11.38
N ASN A 103 22.40 4.56 12.30
CA ASN A 103 21.11 5.22 12.43
C ASN A 103 21.13 6.58 11.73
N HIS A 104 20.09 6.84 10.95
CA HIS A 104 19.99 8.05 10.12
C HIS A 104 18.69 8.78 10.36
N PHE A 105 18.67 10.09 10.13
CA PHE A 105 17.46 10.92 10.18
C PHE A 105 17.30 11.78 8.93
N MET A 106 16.05 12.17 8.68
CA MET A 106 15.67 13.34 7.88
C MET A 106 14.65 14.16 8.67
N ALA A 107 14.77 15.49 8.61
CA ALA A 107 13.87 16.43 9.26
C ALA A 107 13.27 17.42 8.27
N THR A 108 11.94 17.52 8.26
CA THR A 108 11.15 18.36 7.36
C THR A 108 10.20 19.27 8.14
N ASP A 109 9.54 20.19 7.43
CA ASP A 109 8.31 20.80 7.94
C ASP A 109 7.33 19.72 8.43
N PHE A 110 6.69 19.96 9.57
CA PHE A 110 5.58 19.12 10.00
C PHE A 110 4.35 19.39 9.12
N LEU A 111 3.81 18.34 8.51
CA LEU A 111 2.59 18.41 7.72
C LEU A 111 1.39 17.96 8.55
N ASP A 112 0.52 18.90 8.89
CA ASP A 112 -0.70 18.62 9.67
C ASP A 112 -1.86 18.31 8.73
N LEU A 113 -2.05 17.02 8.42
CA LEU A 113 -3.11 16.50 7.55
C LEU A 113 -4.52 16.58 8.19
N ASN A 114 -4.60 16.77 9.51
CA ASN A 114 -5.87 16.88 10.24
C ASN A 114 -6.33 18.34 10.39
N SER A 115 -5.58 19.29 9.84
CA SER A 115 -5.93 20.71 9.94
C SER A 115 -7.13 21.06 9.07
N SER A 116 -8.01 21.91 9.60
CA SER A 116 -9.12 22.55 8.86
C SER A 116 -8.96 24.06 8.79
N THR A 117 -7.76 24.58 9.08
CA THR A 117 -7.48 26.02 9.18
C THR A 117 -7.74 26.73 7.84
N PRO A 118 -8.62 27.75 7.78
CA PRO A 118 -8.87 28.49 6.55
C PRO A 118 -7.67 29.39 6.16
N GLY A 119 -7.66 29.86 4.91
CA GLY A 119 -6.64 30.81 4.42
C GLY A 119 -5.43 30.17 3.75
N GLY A 120 -5.58 29.00 3.14
CA GLY A 120 -4.61 28.48 2.17
C GLY A 120 -4.64 29.28 0.86
N SER A 121 -3.73 28.96 -0.06
CA SER A 121 -3.59 29.61 -1.37
C SER A 121 -4.86 29.58 -2.22
N GLY A 122 -5.71 28.57 -2.01
CA GLY A 122 -6.87 28.28 -2.85
C GLY A 122 -6.53 27.65 -4.19
N GLU A 123 -5.24 27.36 -4.45
CA GLU A 123 -4.81 26.65 -5.65
C GLU A 123 -5.18 25.17 -5.57
N THR A 124 -5.71 24.62 -6.65
CA THR A 124 -6.02 23.18 -6.75
C THR A 124 -4.74 22.36 -6.91
N LEU A 125 -4.81 21.06 -6.63
CA LEU A 125 -3.70 20.14 -6.86
C LEU A 125 -3.28 20.14 -8.34
N ALA A 126 -4.24 20.22 -9.26
CA ALA A 126 -3.98 20.29 -10.70
C ALA A 126 -3.18 21.55 -11.09
N GLN A 127 -3.50 22.71 -10.50
CA GLN A 127 -2.77 23.96 -10.74
C GLN A 127 -1.32 23.88 -10.23
N LYS A 128 -1.15 23.36 -9.02
CA LYS A 128 0.18 23.20 -8.42
C LYS A 128 1.04 22.19 -9.19
N LEU A 129 0.47 21.04 -9.56
CA LEU A 129 1.17 20.02 -10.33
C LEU A 129 1.47 20.51 -11.75
N ALA A 130 0.54 21.22 -12.39
CA ALA A 130 0.79 21.82 -13.70
C ALA A 130 1.96 22.82 -13.65
N ARG A 131 2.05 23.66 -12.61
CA ARG A 131 3.19 24.57 -12.41
C ARG A 131 4.49 23.80 -12.23
N LEU A 132 4.49 22.69 -11.49
CA LEU A 132 5.65 21.81 -11.36
C LEU A 132 6.08 21.23 -12.72
N HIS A 133 5.12 20.70 -13.49
CA HIS A 133 5.35 20.02 -14.77
C HIS A 133 5.56 20.95 -15.97
N THR A 134 5.42 22.27 -15.79
CA THR A 134 5.67 23.26 -16.86
C THR A 134 6.87 24.16 -16.56
N THR A 135 7.45 24.07 -15.36
CA THR A 135 8.66 24.79 -14.99
C THR A 135 9.89 23.95 -15.38
N PRO A 136 10.78 24.45 -16.27
CA PRO A 136 12.00 23.72 -16.63
C PRO A 136 12.86 23.43 -15.39
N ALA A 137 13.36 22.19 -15.29
CA ALA A 137 14.34 21.83 -14.28
C ALA A 137 15.66 22.61 -14.50
N PRO A 138 16.41 22.92 -13.43
CA PRO A 138 17.70 23.58 -13.57
C PRO A 138 18.70 22.67 -14.30
N ASN A 139 19.59 23.27 -15.09
CA ASN A 139 20.73 22.54 -15.64
C ASN A 139 21.60 22.03 -14.48
N PRO A 140 22.00 20.74 -14.49
CA PRO A 140 22.83 20.21 -13.43
C PRO A 140 24.25 20.77 -13.48
N GLU A 141 24.93 20.75 -12.34
CA GLU A 141 26.32 21.19 -12.23
C GLU A 141 27.21 20.43 -13.22
N GLY A 142 28.06 21.17 -13.93
CA GLY A 142 28.94 20.62 -14.98
C GLY A 142 28.29 20.49 -16.36
N TYR A 143 27.02 20.85 -16.52
CA TYR A 143 26.32 20.86 -17.82
C TYR A 143 25.80 22.25 -18.16
N ASP A 144 25.95 22.64 -19.42
CA ASP A 144 25.49 23.91 -19.98
C ASP A 144 24.11 23.83 -20.65
N LYS A 145 23.50 22.64 -20.63
CA LYS A 145 22.22 22.32 -21.26
C LYS A 145 21.31 21.51 -20.33
N PRO A 146 20.00 21.44 -20.63
CA PRO A 146 19.07 20.60 -19.88
C PRO A 146 19.47 19.13 -19.98
N MET A 147 19.32 18.40 -18.87
CA MET A 147 19.64 16.97 -18.77
C MET A 147 18.54 16.25 -18.01
N TYR A 148 18.29 14.98 -18.37
CA TYR A 148 17.40 14.07 -17.66
C TYR A 148 18.19 13.30 -16.60
N GLY A 149 17.57 13.07 -15.44
CA GLY A 149 18.23 12.49 -14.27
C GLY A 149 17.89 13.24 -13.00
N PHE A 150 18.73 13.16 -11.99
CA PHE A 150 18.53 13.86 -10.72
C PHE A 150 19.88 13.97 -10.01
N PRO A 151 20.12 15.00 -9.16
CA PRO A 151 21.41 15.21 -8.50
C PRO A 151 21.88 14.01 -7.66
N VAL A 152 20.93 13.25 -7.13
CA VAL A 152 21.15 12.07 -6.29
C VAL A 152 20.29 10.91 -6.78
N ALA A 153 20.65 9.68 -6.38
CA ALA A 153 19.73 8.57 -6.53
C ALA A 153 18.51 8.77 -5.63
N THR A 154 17.34 8.35 -6.12
CA THR A 154 16.07 8.36 -5.39
C THR A 154 15.58 6.93 -5.22
N CYS A 155 14.51 6.71 -4.46
CA CYS A 155 13.89 5.41 -4.32
C CYS A 155 12.40 5.52 -4.64
N CYS A 156 11.86 4.62 -5.46
CA CYS A 156 10.43 4.48 -5.71
C CYS A 156 9.99 3.21 -4.97
N GLY A 157 9.35 3.44 -3.84
CA GLY A 157 9.36 2.53 -2.71
C GLY A 157 10.74 2.02 -2.30
N SER A 158 10.89 0.70 -2.13
CA SER A 158 12.20 0.09 -1.78
C SER A 158 13.20 0.01 -2.94
N SER A 159 12.78 0.31 -4.17
CA SER A 159 13.61 0.21 -5.36
C SER A 159 14.44 1.47 -5.60
N LEU A 160 15.77 1.33 -5.57
CA LEU A 160 16.71 2.40 -5.91
C LEU A 160 16.62 2.74 -7.40
N GLN A 161 16.38 4.00 -7.66
CA GLN A 161 16.42 4.62 -8.98
C GLN A 161 17.78 5.30 -9.19
N LYS A 162 18.58 4.72 -10.08
CA LYS A 162 19.83 5.36 -10.52
C LYS A 162 19.47 6.53 -11.43
N ASN A 163 19.81 7.75 -11.03
CA ASN A 163 19.46 8.98 -11.74
C ASN A 163 20.64 9.65 -12.45
N SER A 164 21.62 8.86 -12.91
CA SER A 164 22.75 9.38 -13.67
C SER A 164 22.29 10.20 -14.88
N TRP A 165 22.92 11.35 -15.10
CA TRP A 165 22.54 12.30 -16.15
C TRP A 165 22.59 11.72 -17.56
N LYS A 166 21.54 12.00 -18.36
CA LYS A 166 21.41 11.63 -19.77
C LYS A 166 20.85 12.81 -20.57
N ALA A 167 21.29 12.94 -21.83
CA ALA A 167 20.82 14.04 -22.69
C ALA A 167 19.49 13.73 -23.39
N SER A 168 19.17 12.44 -23.60
CA SER A 168 17.93 11.99 -24.24
C SER A 168 17.01 11.33 -23.21
N TRP A 169 15.71 11.65 -23.25
CA TRP A 169 14.73 11.02 -22.39
C TRP A 169 14.54 9.54 -22.74
N ALA A 170 14.59 9.17 -24.02
CA ALA A 170 14.52 7.77 -24.44
C ALA A 170 15.67 6.94 -23.87
N ASP A 171 16.91 7.44 -23.96
CA ASP A 171 18.09 6.77 -23.38
C ASP A 171 17.95 6.64 -21.86
N PHE A 172 17.55 7.72 -21.18
CA PHE A 172 17.30 7.69 -19.74
C PHE A 172 16.23 6.65 -19.38
N TYR A 173 15.07 6.70 -20.02
CA TYR A 173 13.95 5.82 -19.66
C TYR A 173 14.26 4.35 -19.95
N ALA A 174 14.88 4.04 -21.09
CA ALA A 174 15.28 2.67 -21.40
C ALA A 174 16.28 2.10 -20.38
N ASN A 175 17.33 2.86 -20.05
CA ASN A 175 18.45 2.35 -19.26
C ASN A 175 18.28 2.56 -17.74
N ASN A 176 17.87 3.76 -17.34
CA ASN A 176 17.77 4.17 -15.94
C ASN A 176 16.39 3.87 -15.32
N ARG A 177 15.39 3.46 -16.12
CA ARG A 177 14.11 2.95 -15.62
C ARG A 177 13.92 1.49 -16.00
N LEU A 178 13.59 1.16 -17.24
CA LEU A 178 13.19 -0.22 -17.62
C LEU A 178 14.27 -1.27 -17.35
N ARG A 179 15.50 -1.06 -17.85
CA ARG A 179 16.61 -2.01 -17.61
C ARG A 179 17.03 -2.06 -16.14
N ALA A 180 17.08 -0.90 -15.49
CA ALA A 180 17.41 -0.84 -14.07
C ALA A 180 16.39 -1.59 -13.20
N ILE A 181 15.09 -1.48 -13.50
CA ILE A 181 14.06 -2.14 -12.70
C ILE A 181 13.99 -3.64 -12.97
N ILE A 182 14.22 -4.09 -14.21
CA ILE A 182 14.34 -5.53 -14.46
C ILE A 182 15.60 -6.11 -13.81
N ASP A 183 16.73 -5.40 -13.81
CA ASP A 183 17.93 -5.83 -13.08
C ASP A 183 17.69 -5.92 -11.57
N ASN A 184 16.92 -4.97 -11.00
CA ASN A 184 16.47 -5.03 -9.61
C ASN A 184 15.55 -6.24 -9.41
N GLY A 185 14.55 -6.41 -10.27
CA GLY A 185 13.60 -7.51 -10.25
C GLY A 185 14.29 -8.87 -10.33
N VAL A 186 15.26 -9.06 -11.22
CA VAL A 186 16.02 -10.31 -11.35
C VAL A 186 16.86 -10.59 -10.11
N ARG A 187 17.50 -9.56 -9.52
CA ARG A 187 18.24 -9.70 -8.26
C ARG A 187 17.33 -10.06 -7.09
N ASN A 188 16.11 -9.52 -7.07
CA ASN A 188 15.16 -9.69 -5.98
C ASN A 188 14.29 -10.95 -6.12
N ASN A 189 13.93 -11.35 -7.34
CA ASN A 189 12.88 -12.32 -7.65
C ASN A 189 13.40 -13.53 -8.44
N GLY A 190 14.65 -13.48 -8.95
CA GLY A 190 15.19 -14.47 -9.86
C GLY A 190 14.98 -14.11 -11.33
N ALA A 191 15.71 -14.79 -12.23
CA ALA A 191 15.67 -14.50 -13.65
C ALA A 191 14.41 -15.07 -14.32
N ASP A 192 13.71 -14.23 -15.08
CA ASP A 192 12.68 -14.63 -16.03
C ASP A 192 13.15 -14.26 -17.44
N ALA A 193 13.42 -15.28 -18.26
CA ALA A 193 13.96 -15.09 -19.60
C ALA A 193 12.94 -14.49 -20.58
N GLU A 194 11.65 -14.77 -20.41
CA GLU A 194 10.60 -14.25 -21.27
C GLU A 194 10.34 -12.77 -20.95
N LEU A 195 10.18 -12.45 -19.67
CA LEU A 195 10.02 -11.07 -19.21
C LEU A 195 11.25 -10.21 -19.53
N SER A 196 12.46 -10.73 -19.26
CA SER A 196 13.70 -10.00 -19.59
C SER A 196 13.78 -9.71 -21.09
N LYS A 197 13.44 -10.68 -21.94
CA LYS A 197 13.39 -10.48 -23.39
C LYS A 197 12.30 -9.49 -23.81
N ALA A 198 11.15 -9.49 -23.16
CA ALA A 198 10.07 -8.55 -23.41
C ALA A 198 10.48 -7.12 -23.03
N VAL A 199 11.06 -6.92 -21.84
CA VAL A 199 11.57 -5.62 -21.38
C VAL A 199 12.68 -5.11 -22.28
N GLU A 200 13.65 -5.96 -22.67
CA GLU A 200 14.70 -5.56 -23.61
C GLU A 200 14.13 -5.15 -24.96
N LYS A 201 13.16 -5.91 -25.51
CA LYS A 201 12.47 -5.53 -26.74
C LYS A 201 11.73 -4.20 -26.60
N THR A 202 11.08 -3.95 -25.47
CA THR A 202 10.42 -2.68 -25.19
C THR A 202 11.44 -1.54 -25.15
N ALA A 203 12.56 -1.72 -24.45
CA ALA A 203 13.63 -0.74 -24.32
C ALA A 203 14.34 -0.46 -25.67
N ASP A 204 14.52 -1.46 -26.53
CA ASP A 204 15.23 -1.32 -27.81
C ASP A 204 14.35 -0.88 -28.97
N VAL A 205 13.05 -1.19 -28.95
CA VAL A 205 12.15 -0.97 -30.09
C VAL A 205 11.08 0.06 -29.77
N ILE A 206 10.39 -0.09 -28.64
CA ILE A 206 9.21 0.72 -28.32
C ILE A 206 9.63 2.08 -27.76
N VAL A 207 10.61 2.11 -26.85
CA VAL A 207 11.11 3.36 -26.25
C VAL A 207 11.65 4.32 -27.33
N PRO A 208 12.53 3.93 -28.26
CA PRO A 208 12.97 4.86 -29.31
C PRO A 208 11.85 5.29 -30.25
N ARG A 209 10.84 4.43 -30.48
CA ARG A 209 9.71 4.71 -31.37
C ARG A 209 8.72 5.73 -30.78
N LEU A 210 8.48 5.68 -29.47
CA LEU A 210 7.53 6.56 -28.78
C LEU A 210 8.20 7.79 -28.15
N LEU A 211 9.43 7.63 -27.65
CA LEU A 211 10.11 8.63 -26.82
C LEU A 211 11.37 9.21 -27.47
N GLY A 212 11.76 8.74 -28.65
CA GLY A 212 12.99 9.18 -29.32
C GLY A 212 12.97 10.68 -29.65
N ASP A 213 14.13 11.32 -29.54
CA ASP A 213 14.30 12.78 -29.69
C ASP A 213 13.80 13.30 -31.07
N ASP A 214 13.91 12.47 -32.11
CA ASP A 214 13.44 12.79 -33.46
C ASP A 214 11.92 12.63 -33.64
N HIS A 215 11.23 12.04 -32.66
CA HIS A 215 9.80 11.74 -32.72
C HIS A 215 8.99 12.54 -31.69
N LEU A 216 9.33 12.41 -30.40
CA LEU A 216 8.66 13.11 -29.30
C LEU A 216 9.08 14.59 -29.28
N LYS A 217 8.10 15.51 -29.38
CA LYS A 217 8.38 16.95 -29.56
C LYS A 217 8.06 17.78 -28.33
N GLY A 218 8.84 18.85 -28.15
CA GLY A 218 8.58 19.89 -27.14
C GLY A 218 8.84 19.44 -25.70
N VAL A 219 9.53 18.32 -25.51
CA VAL A 219 9.82 17.79 -24.17
C VAL A 219 11.11 18.41 -23.65
N GLN A 220 11.02 18.96 -22.45
CA GLN A 220 12.14 19.43 -21.66
C GLN A 220 12.09 18.75 -20.29
N PRO A 221 13.24 18.52 -19.63
CA PRO A 221 13.24 17.99 -18.28
C PRO A 221 12.53 18.98 -17.33
N VAL A 222 11.54 18.48 -16.61
CA VAL A 222 10.85 19.17 -15.52
C VAL A 222 10.97 18.33 -14.25
N VAL A 223 10.78 18.95 -13.09
CA VAL A 223 10.70 18.17 -11.85
C VAL A 223 9.42 17.35 -11.89
N VAL A 224 9.56 16.04 -11.73
CA VAL A 224 8.49 15.07 -11.64
C VAL A 224 8.56 14.47 -10.24
N HIS A 225 7.43 14.35 -9.53
CA HIS A 225 7.37 13.76 -8.18
C HIS A 225 7.84 12.29 -8.22
N GLY A 226 7.49 11.57 -9.28
CA GLY A 226 8.01 10.24 -9.64
C GLY A 226 7.37 9.07 -8.89
N ASP A 227 6.41 9.36 -8.00
CA ASP A 227 5.69 8.38 -7.18
C ASP A 227 4.33 8.95 -6.69
N LEU A 228 3.65 9.76 -7.51
CA LEU A 228 2.42 10.44 -7.10
C LEU A 228 1.17 9.56 -7.33
N TRP A 229 0.83 8.74 -6.35
CA TRP A 229 -0.42 7.96 -6.31
C TRP A 229 -1.32 8.43 -5.17
N SER A 230 -2.51 7.83 -5.01
CA SER A 230 -3.53 8.22 -3.99
C SER A 230 -2.98 8.36 -2.57
N GLY A 231 -2.01 7.55 -2.19
CA GLY A 231 -1.40 7.57 -0.86
C GLY A 231 -0.43 8.73 -0.63
N ASN A 232 0.10 9.34 -1.69
CA ASN A 232 1.16 10.35 -1.62
C ASN A 232 0.66 11.79 -1.86
N HIS A 233 -0.66 12.01 -1.77
CA HIS A 233 -1.25 13.35 -1.76
C HIS A 233 -2.39 13.47 -0.75
N GLY A 234 -2.73 14.71 -0.40
CA GLY A 234 -3.83 14.99 0.50
C GLY A 234 -4.00 16.48 0.75
N ARG A 235 -4.71 16.82 1.83
CA ARG A 235 -4.95 18.20 2.25
C ARG A 235 -4.35 18.39 3.63
N GLY A 236 -3.53 19.41 3.79
CA GLY A 236 -2.85 19.64 5.07
C GLY A 236 -2.26 21.02 5.21
N ARG A 237 -1.81 21.32 6.42
CA ARG A 237 -1.17 22.60 6.74
C ARG A 237 0.33 22.39 6.96
N ILE A 238 1.13 23.09 6.18
CA ILE A 238 2.60 22.99 6.25
C ILE A 238 3.13 23.89 7.37
N ALA A 239 3.91 23.31 8.29
CA ALA A 239 4.65 24.02 9.33
C ALA A 239 3.81 24.91 10.26
N GLY A 240 2.50 24.64 10.39
CA GLY A 240 1.58 25.49 11.15
C GLY A 240 1.44 26.91 10.62
N LYS A 241 1.78 27.16 9.34
CA LYS A 241 1.68 28.46 8.67
C LYS A 241 0.56 28.43 7.63
N GLY A 242 0.02 29.60 7.29
CA GLY A 242 -1.08 29.71 6.33
C GLY A 242 -2.34 28.94 6.75
N GLY A 243 -3.19 28.60 5.79
CA GLY A 243 -4.27 27.62 5.95
C GLY A 243 -3.97 26.30 5.25
N VAL A 244 -5.00 25.46 5.11
CA VAL A 244 -4.93 24.15 4.45
C VAL A 244 -4.62 24.29 2.96
N GLU A 245 -3.69 23.47 2.49
CA GLU A 245 -3.20 23.38 1.12
C GLU A 245 -3.45 21.97 0.56
N GLU A 246 -3.60 21.87 -0.76
CA GLU A 246 -3.36 20.61 -1.48
C GLU A 246 -1.85 20.30 -1.43
N VAL A 247 -1.48 19.12 -0.96
CA VAL A 247 -0.09 18.75 -0.64
C VAL A 247 0.26 17.36 -1.16
N VAL A 248 1.55 17.16 -1.42
CA VAL A 248 2.16 15.87 -1.77
C VAL A 248 3.32 15.58 -0.83
N PHE A 249 3.65 14.30 -0.68
CA PHE A 249 4.68 13.81 0.23
C PHE A 249 5.26 12.48 -0.28
N ASP A 250 6.36 12.05 0.33
CA ASP A 250 7.15 10.86 -0.07
C ASP A 250 7.57 10.85 -1.57
N PRO A 251 8.22 11.91 -2.09
CA PRO A 251 8.60 12.00 -3.50
C PRO A 251 9.81 11.12 -3.87
N SER A 252 9.81 10.67 -5.13
CA SER A 252 10.89 9.96 -5.82
C SER A 252 11.36 10.74 -7.05
N CYS A 253 11.83 11.98 -6.82
CA CYS A 253 11.92 12.94 -7.91
C CYS A 253 12.87 12.55 -9.04
N VAL A 254 12.52 12.99 -10.25
CA VAL A 254 13.38 12.97 -11.42
C VAL A 254 13.18 14.22 -12.25
N TYR A 255 14.24 14.68 -12.91
CA TYR A 255 14.15 15.62 -14.01
C TYR A 255 13.80 14.83 -15.27
N GLY A 256 12.52 14.83 -15.63
CA GLY A 256 11.94 13.91 -16.60
C GLY A 256 10.93 14.55 -17.54
N HIS A 257 10.33 13.71 -18.39
CA HIS A 257 9.14 14.09 -19.14
C HIS A 257 7.93 14.12 -18.18
N SER A 258 7.14 15.20 -18.19
CA SER A 258 5.98 15.36 -17.30
C SER A 258 4.95 14.23 -17.40
N GLU A 259 4.77 13.63 -18.58
CA GLU A 259 3.85 12.50 -18.75
C GLU A 259 4.27 11.24 -17.98
N TYR A 260 5.53 11.15 -17.53
CA TYR A 260 6.01 10.05 -16.70
C TYR A 260 5.21 9.89 -15.41
N GLU A 261 4.86 11.00 -14.74
CA GLU A 261 4.03 10.97 -13.52
C GLU A 261 2.66 10.33 -13.77
N LEU A 262 2.11 10.52 -14.97
CA LEU A 262 0.74 10.11 -15.28
C LEU A 262 0.59 8.59 -15.31
N GLY A 263 1.70 7.84 -15.47
CA GLY A 263 1.71 6.39 -15.37
C GLY A 263 1.24 5.92 -13.99
N ILE A 264 1.94 6.31 -12.93
CA ILE A 264 1.59 5.89 -11.57
C ILE A 264 0.26 6.48 -11.09
N MET A 265 -0.05 7.72 -11.46
CA MET A 265 -1.32 8.37 -11.12
C MET A 265 -2.54 7.61 -11.69
N LYS A 266 -2.38 6.95 -12.85
CA LYS A 266 -3.44 6.13 -13.44
C LYS A 266 -3.47 4.72 -12.89
N MET A 267 -2.30 4.14 -12.58
CA MET A 267 -2.18 2.77 -12.06
C MET A 267 -2.98 2.55 -10.77
N PHE A 268 -2.84 3.45 -9.80
CA PHE A 268 -3.49 3.33 -8.47
C PHE A 268 -4.69 4.27 -8.28
N GLY A 269 -5.02 5.09 -9.29
CA GLY A 269 -6.14 6.01 -9.22
C GLY A 269 -5.98 7.09 -8.14
N GLY A 270 -7.10 7.51 -7.54
CA GLY A 270 -7.14 8.57 -6.52
C GLY A 270 -7.27 10.00 -7.05
N PHE A 271 -7.43 10.19 -8.37
CA PHE A 271 -7.57 11.49 -9.01
C PHE A 271 -8.91 11.59 -9.75
N GLY A 272 -9.80 12.45 -9.26
CA GLY A 272 -11.15 12.61 -9.82
C GLY A 272 -11.18 13.30 -11.20
N SER A 273 -12.29 13.18 -11.91
CA SER A 273 -12.47 13.76 -13.26
C SER A 273 -12.21 15.26 -13.35
N ASN A 274 -12.49 16.00 -12.27
CA ASN A 274 -12.24 17.44 -12.22
C ASN A 274 -10.74 17.77 -12.22
N PHE A 275 -9.93 16.98 -11.51
CA PHE A 275 -8.48 17.10 -11.52
C PHE A 275 -7.94 16.91 -12.94
N TRP A 276 -8.33 15.81 -13.60
CA TRP A 276 -7.85 15.48 -14.95
C TRP A 276 -8.23 16.55 -15.96
N LYS A 277 -9.50 16.99 -15.94
CA LYS A 277 -10.00 18.05 -16.83
C LYS A 277 -9.22 19.36 -16.66
N GLU A 278 -8.93 19.75 -15.41
CA GLU A 278 -8.16 20.95 -15.13
C GLU A 278 -6.70 20.78 -15.54
N TYR A 279 -6.05 19.69 -15.13
CA TYR A 279 -4.65 19.43 -15.43
C TYR A 279 -4.38 19.37 -16.94
N GLU A 280 -5.19 18.64 -17.72
CA GLU A 280 -5.05 18.56 -19.18
C GLU A 280 -5.30 19.90 -19.89
N SER A 281 -6.03 20.82 -19.26
CA SER A 281 -6.21 22.18 -19.79
C SER A 281 -4.98 23.08 -19.55
N LEU A 282 -4.19 22.77 -18.51
CA LEU A 282 -3.00 23.52 -18.10
C LEU A 282 -1.70 22.93 -18.68
N VAL A 283 -1.66 21.60 -18.84
CA VAL A 283 -0.52 20.84 -19.38
C VAL A 283 -1.00 20.07 -20.62
N PRO A 284 -0.82 20.63 -21.83
CA PRO A 284 -1.20 19.95 -23.06
C PRO A 284 -0.43 18.64 -23.24
N LYS A 285 -1.10 17.63 -23.79
CA LYS A 285 -0.47 16.36 -24.21
C LYS A 285 0.68 16.64 -25.18
N SER A 286 1.82 15.98 -24.98
CA SER A 286 2.99 16.09 -25.85
C SER A 286 2.69 15.53 -27.23
N GLU A 287 3.33 16.09 -28.26
CA GLU A 287 3.16 15.65 -29.64
C GLU A 287 4.07 14.45 -29.96
N PRO A 288 3.59 13.43 -30.70
CA PRO A 288 2.24 13.33 -31.28
C PRO A 288 1.16 12.97 -30.25
N LYS A 289 0.04 13.71 -30.24
CA LYS A 289 -1.03 13.53 -29.25
C LYS A 289 -1.75 12.20 -29.35
N GLU A 290 -1.84 11.63 -30.55
CA GLU A 290 -2.48 10.35 -30.81
C GLU A 290 -1.78 9.16 -30.12
N GLU A 291 -0.49 9.29 -29.81
CA GLU A 291 0.30 8.26 -29.11
C GLU A 291 0.42 8.53 -27.60
N TRP A 292 -0.34 9.51 -27.08
CA TRP A 292 -0.29 9.86 -25.65
C TRP A 292 -0.66 8.69 -24.75
N GLU A 293 -1.70 7.93 -25.11
CA GLU A 293 -2.12 6.76 -24.32
C GLU A 293 -1.05 5.68 -24.32
N ASP A 294 -0.38 5.46 -25.46
CA ASP A 294 0.73 4.51 -25.57
C ASP A 294 1.92 4.91 -24.69
N ARG A 295 2.24 6.21 -24.63
CA ARG A 295 3.30 6.73 -23.75
C ARG A 295 2.96 6.57 -22.27
N VAL A 296 1.72 6.87 -21.88
CA VAL A 296 1.28 6.69 -20.49
C VAL A 296 1.30 5.21 -20.09
N ALA A 297 0.83 4.31 -20.96
CA ALA A 297 0.93 2.86 -20.73
C ALA A 297 2.39 2.38 -20.64
N LEU A 298 3.28 2.93 -21.47
CA LEU A 298 4.71 2.68 -21.37
C LEU A 298 5.26 3.16 -20.01
N TYR A 299 4.88 4.34 -19.52
CA TYR A 299 5.31 4.82 -18.21
C TYR A 299 4.75 3.98 -17.06
N GLU A 300 3.49 3.55 -17.16
CA GLU A 300 2.83 2.65 -16.21
C GLU A 300 3.58 1.30 -16.09
N LEU A 301 4.12 0.77 -17.20
CA LEU A 301 4.91 -0.47 -17.19
C LEU A 301 6.08 -0.42 -16.20
N TYR A 302 6.77 0.72 -16.05
CA TYR A 302 7.84 0.84 -15.06
C TYR A 302 7.34 0.55 -13.65
N HIS A 303 6.14 1.02 -13.30
CA HIS A 303 5.54 0.79 -11.98
C HIS A 303 5.08 -0.67 -11.84
N HIS A 304 4.46 -1.28 -12.85
CA HIS A 304 4.17 -2.72 -12.85
C HIS A 304 5.42 -3.58 -12.61
N LEU A 305 6.54 -3.23 -13.26
CA LEU A 305 7.83 -3.89 -13.03
C LEU A 305 8.39 -3.59 -11.62
N ASN A 306 8.13 -2.40 -11.08
CA ASN A 306 8.53 -2.02 -9.73
C ASN A 306 7.76 -2.80 -8.65
N HIS A 307 6.49 -3.08 -8.89
CA HIS A 307 5.62 -3.90 -8.03
C HIS A 307 5.71 -5.39 -8.35
N TRP A 308 6.71 -5.82 -9.14
CA TRP A 308 6.87 -7.22 -9.47
C TRP A 308 7.17 -8.03 -8.20
N ALA A 309 6.15 -8.81 -7.81
CA ALA A 309 6.10 -9.87 -6.81
C ALA A 309 5.68 -9.49 -5.37
N LEU A 310 4.58 -8.73 -5.26
CA LEU A 310 3.66 -8.82 -4.13
C LEU A 310 2.23 -9.16 -4.61
N PHE A 311 1.54 -10.00 -3.83
CA PHE A 311 0.16 -10.40 -4.06
C PHE A 311 -0.71 -10.14 -2.83
N VAL A 312 -1.97 -9.77 -3.03
CA VAL A 312 -2.92 -9.54 -1.94
C VAL A 312 -4.08 -10.54 -1.98
N VAL A 313 -4.26 -11.27 -0.88
CA VAL A 313 -5.32 -12.26 -0.67
C VAL A 313 -6.33 -11.70 0.33
N GLY A 314 -7.56 -11.42 -0.11
CA GLY A 314 -8.66 -11.05 0.78
C GLY A 314 -9.39 -12.29 1.32
N ILE A 315 -9.65 -12.33 2.62
CA ILE A 315 -10.44 -13.39 3.29
C ILE A 315 -11.60 -12.74 4.03
N SER A 316 -12.81 -12.92 3.48
CA SER A 316 -14.05 -12.39 4.03
C SER A 316 -14.99 -13.47 4.59
N GLY A 317 -16.05 -13.04 5.29
CA GLY A 317 -17.10 -13.86 5.90
C GLY A 317 -17.54 -13.30 7.24
N ALA A 318 -18.57 -13.88 7.85
CA ALA A 318 -19.10 -13.39 9.12
C ALA A 318 -18.04 -13.28 10.25
N SER A 319 -18.25 -12.37 11.20
CA SER A 319 -17.51 -12.39 12.48
C SER A 319 -17.55 -13.79 13.10
N SER A 320 -16.40 -14.28 13.57
CA SER A 320 -16.23 -15.66 14.08
C SER A 320 -16.42 -16.81 13.07
N SER A 321 -16.40 -16.56 11.75
CA SER A 321 -16.43 -17.64 10.74
C SER A 321 -15.14 -18.47 10.70
N GLY A 322 -14.02 -17.89 11.15
CA GLY A 322 -12.69 -18.53 11.17
C GLY A 322 -11.65 -17.90 10.24
N LYS A 323 -11.94 -16.71 9.68
CA LYS A 323 -11.04 -15.94 8.79
C LYS A 323 -9.64 -15.77 9.36
N THR A 324 -9.54 -15.19 10.55
CA THR A 324 -8.26 -14.91 11.21
C THR A 324 -7.48 -16.19 11.52
N THR A 325 -8.18 -17.28 11.84
CA THR A 325 -7.55 -18.59 11.97
C THR A 325 -6.96 -19.06 10.64
N LEU A 326 -7.73 -18.95 9.55
CA LEU A 326 -7.25 -19.31 8.22
C LEU A 326 -6.07 -18.41 7.77
N ALA A 327 -6.17 -17.10 7.97
CA ALA A 327 -5.12 -16.13 7.65
C ALA A 327 -3.80 -16.45 8.38
N ARG A 328 -3.86 -16.72 9.69
CA ARG A 328 -2.69 -17.13 10.50
C ARG A 328 -2.08 -18.43 10.01
N LEU A 329 -2.90 -19.44 9.69
CA LEU A 329 -2.41 -20.70 9.14
C LEU A 329 -1.74 -20.54 7.77
N LEU A 330 -2.30 -19.70 6.89
CA LEU A 330 -1.74 -19.41 5.58
C LEU A 330 -0.42 -18.64 5.70
N ARG A 331 -0.35 -17.63 6.57
CA ARG A 331 0.89 -16.91 6.88
C ARG A 331 1.99 -17.84 7.35
N ASP A 332 1.65 -18.83 8.18
CA ASP A 332 2.63 -19.78 8.70
C ASP A 332 3.13 -20.77 7.64
N VAL A 333 2.39 -20.96 6.54
CA VAL A 333 2.72 -21.88 5.43
C VAL A 333 3.48 -21.21 4.30
N PHE A 334 3.08 -20.00 3.89
CA PHE A 334 3.69 -19.28 2.79
C PHE A 334 4.80 -18.35 3.32
N PRO A 335 6.03 -18.40 2.77
CA PRO A 335 7.10 -17.53 3.24
C PRO A 335 6.84 -16.07 2.85
N HIS A 336 7.44 -15.13 3.59
CA HIS A 336 7.29 -13.69 3.35
C HIS A 336 5.81 -13.25 3.25
N THR A 337 4.99 -13.79 4.15
CA THR A 337 3.56 -13.50 4.22
C THR A 337 3.25 -12.66 5.45
N PHE A 338 2.35 -11.71 5.28
CA PHE A 338 1.88 -10.79 6.32
C PHE A 338 0.35 -10.78 6.35
N ILE A 339 -0.23 -10.41 7.49
CA ILE A 339 -1.68 -10.32 7.66
C ILE A 339 -2.04 -8.89 8.04
N LEU A 340 -2.86 -8.23 7.23
CA LEU A 340 -3.49 -6.97 7.58
C LEU A 340 -4.92 -7.25 8.04
N HIS A 341 -5.29 -6.79 9.24
CA HIS A 341 -6.61 -7.02 9.81
C HIS A 341 -7.52 -5.80 9.57
N GLU A 342 -8.76 -6.02 9.10
CA GLU A 342 -9.78 -4.96 8.99
C GLU A 342 -10.03 -4.29 10.35
N ASP A 343 -9.93 -5.06 11.43
CA ASP A 343 -10.09 -4.62 12.81
C ASP A 343 -9.02 -3.59 13.25
N ASP A 344 -7.87 -3.50 12.56
CA ASP A 344 -6.85 -2.49 12.85
C ASP A 344 -7.27 -1.07 12.41
N PHE A 345 -8.40 -0.96 11.71
CA PHE A 345 -8.94 0.29 11.17
C PHE A 345 -10.25 0.72 11.84
N TYR A 346 -10.56 0.21 13.04
CA TYR A 346 -11.69 0.71 13.81
C TYR A 346 -11.57 2.22 14.09
N ARG A 347 -12.70 2.91 14.02
CA ARG A 347 -12.84 4.28 14.54
C ARG A 347 -12.85 4.27 16.07
N PRO A 348 -12.45 5.38 16.71
CA PRO A 348 -12.59 5.56 18.14
C PRO A 348 -14.02 5.33 18.65
N GLU A 349 -14.17 4.81 19.88
CA GLU A 349 -15.46 4.44 20.49
C GLU A 349 -16.49 5.58 20.48
N ASN A 350 -16.04 6.82 20.61
CA ASN A 350 -16.89 8.02 20.62
C ASN A 350 -17.41 8.42 19.23
N GLU A 351 -16.89 7.82 18.15
CA GLU A 351 -17.34 8.02 16.78
C GLU A 351 -18.25 6.88 16.29
N LEU A 352 -18.32 5.77 17.04
CA LEU A 352 -19.10 4.59 16.64
C LEU A 352 -20.61 4.85 16.71
N PRO A 353 -21.39 4.33 15.74
CA PRO A 353 -22.83 4.37 15.82
C PRO A 353 -23.35 3.47 16.97
N SER A 354 -24.58 3.74 17.41
CA SER A 354 -25.27 2.88 18.37
C SER A 354 -26.55 2.31 17.77
N LYS A 355 -26.73 1.00 17.94
CA LYS A 355 -27.92 0.25 17.51
C LYS A 355 -28.45 -0.53 18.72
N HIS A 356 -29.76 -0.48 18.93
CA HIS A 356 -30.42 -1.09 20.11
C HIS A 356 -29.82 -0.71 21.48
N GLY A 357 -29.23 0.50 21.60
CA GLY A 357 -28.59 0.99 22.82
C GLY A 357 -27.22 0.37 23.11
N LEU A 358 -26.60 -0.28 22.11
CA LEU A 358 -25.26 -0.86 22.17
C LEU A 358 -24.38 -0.16 21.13
N LEU A 359 -23.06 -0.05 21.38
CA LEU A 359 -22.13 0.40 20.35
C LEU A 359 -22.05 -0.64 19.25
N ASP A 360 -22.12 -0.21 17.99
CA ASP A 360 -22.13 -1.08 16.83
C ASP A 360 -20.73 -1.16 16.21
N TRP A 361 -19.99 -2.19 16.61
CA TRP A 361 -18.65 -2.48 16.08
C TRP A 361 -18.73 -3.21 14.74
N ASP A 362 -19.78 -3.97 14.46
CA ASP A 362 -19.89 -4.83 13.28
C ASP A 362 -20.60 -4.12 12.10
N CYS A 363 -20.29 -2.85 11.82
CA CYS A 363 -20.90 -2.07 10.73
C CYS A 363 -19.85 -1.34 9.88
N ALA A 364 -20.24 -0.87 8.69
CA ALA A 364 -19.31 -0.18 7.78
C ALA A 364 -18.81 1.15 8.37
N GLU A 365 -19.67 1.84 9.11
CA GLU A 365 -19.38 3.12 9.73
C GLU A 365 -18.36 3.02 10.87
N SER A 366 -18.15 1.82 11.45
CA SER A 366 -17.13 1.60 12.48
C SER A 366 -15.71 1.50 11.91
N ILE A 367 -15.54 1.34 10.59
CA ILE A 367 -14.25 1.13 9.94
C ILE A 367 -13.80 2.37 9.17
N ASN A 368 -12.50 2.65 9.20
CA ASN A 368 -11.85 3.64 8.35
C ASN A 368 -11.29 2.99 7.07
N PHE A 369 -12.16 2.78 6.08
CA PHE A 369 -11.78 2.15 4.81
C PHE A 369 -10.75 2.94 3.99
N GLU A 370 -10.67 4.26 4.15
CA GLU A 370 -9.64 5.06 3.46
C GLU A 370 -8.25 4.76 4.04
N ASP A 371 -8.13 4.62 5.36
CA ASP A 371 -6.87 4.23 5.99
C ASP A 371 -6.48 2.80 5.63
N MET A 372 -7.46 1.89 5.54
CA MET A 372 -7.25 0.52 5.08
C MET A 372 -6.78 0.46 3.62
N ALA A 373 -7.38 1.26 2.74
CA ALA A 373 -6.94 1.39 1.35
C ALA A 373 -5.50 1.91 1.29
N ARG A 374 -5.19 3.02 1.98
CA ARG A 374 -3.81 3.56 2.04
C ARG A 374 -2.80 2.54 2.58
N ALA A 375 -3.19 1.75 3.57
CA ALA A 375 -2.35 0.69 4.12
C ALA A 375 -2.07 -0.42 3.09
N LEU A 376 -3.08 -0.90 2.37
CA LEU A 376 -2.89 -1.90 1.32
C LEU A 376 -2.06 -1.37 0.16
N GLU A 377 -2.32 -0.14 -0.26
CA GLU A 377 -1.56 0.48 -1.34
C GLU A 377 -0.09 0.70 -0.93
N HIS A 378 0.19 1.07 0.33
CA HIS A 378 1.55 1.09 0.89
C HIS A 378 2.18 -0.31 0.84
N ILE A 379 1.45 -1.35 1.25
CA ILE A 379 1.96 -2.72 1.21
C ILE A 379 2.34 -3.10 -0.22
N ILE A 380 1.43 -2.88 -1.18
CA ILE A 380 1.64 -3.14 -2.62
C ILE A 380 2.83 -2.34 -3.16
N ALA A 381 2.96 -1.09 -2.73
CA ALA A 381 4.01 -0.19 -3.19
C ALA A 381 5.39 -0.58 -2.65
N GLU A 382 5.47 -0.84 -1.35
CA GLU A 382 6.73 -0.92 -0.62
C GLU A 382 7.18 -2.35 -0.32
N GLY A 383 6.27 -3.31 -0.34
CA GLY A 383 6.51 -4.66 0.15
C GLY A 383 6.82 -4.69 1.65
N THR A 384 6.30 -3.72 2.41
CA THR A 384 6.47 -3.60 3.87
C THR A 384 5.21 -3.23 4.61
N PHE A 385 5.27 -3.37 5.94
CA PHE A 385 4.17 -3.02 6.80
C PHE A 385 3.91 -1.50 6.81
N PRO A 386 2.63 -1.08 6.69
CA PRO A 386 2.25 0.30 6.79
C PRO A 386 2.54 0.78 8.20
N PRO A 387 3.37 1.79 8.33
CA PRO A 387 4.02 2.06 9.59
C PRO A 387 3.20 2.96 10.53
N PHE A 388 2.07 3.46 10.02
CA PHE A 388 1.02 4.13 10.78
C PHE A 388 -0.03 3.16 11.33
N VAL A 389 0.05 1.87 10.98
CA VAL A 389 -0.82 0.82 11.53
C VAL A 389 -0.07 0.15 12.69
N ASP A 390 -0.76 -0.09 13.80
CA ASP A 390 -0.27 -0.93 14.90
C ASP A 390 -1.35 -1.97 15.15
N SER A 391 -1.03 -3.26 14.98
CA SER A 391 -2.09 -4.28 14.94
C SER A 391 -2.63 -4.55 16.34
N LEU A 392 -3.91 -4.27 16.54
CA LEU A 392 -4.63 -4.57 17.78
C LEU A 392 -5.07 -6.04 17.81
N GLU A 393 -5.38 -6.61 16.64
CA GLU A 393 -5.84 -7.99 16.54
C GLU A 393 -4.74 -9.01 16.90
N ASP A 394 -3.48 -8.67 16.68
CA ASP A 394 -2.35 -9.49 17.11
C ASP A 394 -2.09 -9.46 18.63
N GLN A 395 -2.73 -8.53 19.35
CA GLN A 395 -2.71 -8.49 20.82
C GLN A 395 -3.79 -9.39 21.46
N ASN A 396 -4.76 -9.85 20.66
CA ASN A 396 -5.86 -10.68 21.14
C ASN A 396 -5.43 -12.13 21.42
N THR A 397 -6.06 -12.76 22.42
CA THR A 397 -5.77 -14.15 22.79
C THR A 397 -6.09 -15.09 21.63
N VAL A 398 -5.09 -15.84 21.16
CA VAL A 398 -5.29 -16.85 20.12
C VAL A 398 -5.92 -18.10 20.74
N GLY A 399 -7.15 -18.40 20.34
CA GLY A 399 -7.83 -19.64 20.73
C GLY A 399 -7.11 -20.90 20.23
N LYS A 400 -7.45 -22.07 20.79
CA LYS A 400 -6.83 -23.35 20.40
C LYS A 400 -7.07 -23.66 18.92
N CYS A 401 -5.99 -23.78 18.14
CA CYS A 401 -6.07 -24.21 16.74
C CYS A 401 -6.65 -25.63 16.64
N THR A 402 -7.65 -25.81 15.77
CA THR A 402 -8.34 -27.09 15.57
C THR A 402 -7.77 -27.90 14.39
N VAL A 403 -6.79 -27.35 13.68
CA VAL A 403 -6.13 -28.02 12.55
C VAL A 403 -5.00 -28.92 13.09
N PRO A 404 -4.94 -30.20 12.68
CA PRO A 404 -3.86 -31.09 13.10
C PRO A 404 -2.48 -30.59 12.65
N GLU A 405 -1.46 -30.70 13.51
CA GLU A 405 -0.06 -30.35 13.17
C GLU A 405 0.44 -31.11 11.93
N SER A 406 -0.02 -32.34 11.73
CA SER A 406 0.30 -33.14 10.55
C SER A 406 -0.21 -32.52 9.24
N ALA A 407 -1.39 -31.90 9.26
CA ALA A 407 -1.95 -31.21 8.10
C ALA A 407 -1.17 -29.94 7.79
N ILE A 408 -0.79 -29.17 8.83
CA ILE A 408 0.06 -27.97 8.69
C ILE A 408 1.43 -28.35 8.12
N SER A 409 2.07 -29.39 8.67
CA SER A 409 3.36 -29.87 8.17
C SER A 409 3.27 -30.36 6.73
N ALA A 410 2.19 -31.07 6.37
CA ALA A 410 1.98 -31.52 5.00
C ALA A 410 1.79 -30.34 4.03
N ALA A 411 1.05 -29.30 4.42
CA ALA A 411 0.87 -28.09 3.62
C ALA A 411 2.21 -27.35 3.41
N LYS A 412 3.02 -27.19 4.47
CA LYS A 412 4.38 -26.63 4.38
C LYS A 412 5.25 -27.38 3.39
N SER A 413 5.30 -28.70 3.48
CA SER A 413 6.09 -29.51 2.55
C SER A 413 5.60 -29.42 1.09
N ARG A 414 4.28 -29.26 0.86
CA ARG A 414 3.75 -29.03 -0.49
C ARG A 414 4.20 -27.68 -1.05
N VAL A 415 4.10 -26.62 -0.24
CA VAL A 415 4.54 -25.27 -0.64
C VAL A 415 6.06 -25.24 -0.87
N GLU A 416 6.86 -25.85 0.00
CA GLU A 416 8.31 -26.02 -0.20
C GLU A 416 8.64 -26.73 -1.51
N ALA A 417 7.95 -27.83 -1.82
CA ALA A 417 8.14 -28.56 -3.08
C ALA A 417 7.75 -27.71 -4.29
N TRP A 418 6.67 -26.93 -4.20
CA TRP A 418 6.21 -26.02 -5.25
C TRP A 418 7.13 -24.81 -5.45
N MET A 419 7.91 -24.43 -4.43
CA MET A 419 8.92 -23.38 -4.52
C MET A 419 10.30 -23.88 -4.96
N ALA A 420 10.47 -25.19 -5.17
CA ALA A 420 11.74 -25.76 -5.60
C ALA A 420 12.18 -25.22 -6.98
N PRO A 421 13.48 -25.11 -7.27
CA PRO A 421 13.97 -24.63 -8.57
C PRO A 421 13.30 -25.34 -9.75
N GLY A 422 12.79 -24.56 -10.70
CA GLY A 422 12.05 -25.06 -11.87
C GLY A 422 10.57 -25.36 -11.63
N GLN A 423 10.05 -25.12 -10.43
CA GLN A 423 8.61 -25.17 -10.13
C GLN A 423 7.99 -23.77 -10.17
N PRO A 424 6.66 -23.65 -10.37
CA PRO A 424 6.01 -22.35 -10.57
C PRO A 424 6.14 -21.39 -9.38
N GLY A 425 6.14 -21.90 -8.15
CA GLY A 425 6.29 -21.10 -6.94
C GLY A 425 7.68 -20.50 -6.74
N HIS A 426 8.68 -21.01 -7.46
CA HIS A 426 10.07 -20.54 -7.34
C HIS A 426 10.17 -19.05 -7.68
N ALA A 427 9.66 -18.63 -8.84
CA ALA A 427 9.73 -17.23 -9.28
C ALA A 427 9.00 -16.23 -8.37
N ILE A 428 8.08 -16.71 -7.51
CA ILE A 428 7.31 -15.88 -6.57
C ILE A 428 8.05 -15.74 -5.23
N PHE A 429 8.56 -16.84 -4.70
CA PHE A 429 9.03 -16.93 -3.31
C PHE A 429 10.52 -17.25 -3.13
N SER A 430 11.27 -17.59 -4.19
CA SER A 430 12.71 -17.96 -4.11
C SER A 430 13.67 -16.76 -4.05
N SER A 431 13.11 -15.58 -3.83
CA SER A 431 13.80 -14.33 -3.56
C SER A 431 14.84 -14.48 -2.45
N SER A 432 16.09 -14.04 -2.68
CA SER A 432 17.08 -13.86 -1.61
C SER A 432 16.81 -12.60 -0.75
N SER A 433 15.79 -11.82 -1.10
CA SER A 433 15.33 -10.63 -0.36
C SER A 433 14.22 -11.01 0.63
N PRO A 434 14.19 -10.44 1.85
CA PRO A 434 13.15 -10.70 2.84
C PRO A 434 11.81 -10.00 2.56
N ASN A 435 11.71 -9.23 1.46
CA ASN A 435 10.54 -8.42 1.14
C ASN A 435 9.24 -9.23 1.11
N LEU A 436 8.15 -8.60 1.51
CA LEU A 436 6.84 -9.22 1.50
C LEU A 436 6.46 -9.70 0.10
N ARG A 437 5.94 -10.93 0.01
CA ARG A 437 5.48 -11.57 -1.23
C ARG A 437 3.99 -11.84 -1.24
N LEU A 438 3.39 -11.94 -0.05
CA LEU A 438 1.96 -12.17 0.12
C LEU A 438 1.42 -11.32 1.27
N CYS A 439 0.42 -10.50 1.00
CA CYS A 439 -0.39 -9.85 2.04
C CYS A 439 -1.73 -10.58 2.13
N ILE A 440 -2.14 -10.98 3.33
CA ILE A 440 -3.46 -11.51 3.60
C ILE A 440 -4.27 -10.42 4.28
N LEU A 441 -5.29 -9.90 3.61
CA LEU A 441 -6.27 -9.00 4.21
C LEU A 441 -7.42 -9.84 4.76
N ASP A 442 -7.66 -9.85 6.08
CA ASP A 442 -8.83 -10.51 6.66
C ASP A 442 -9.79 -9.51 7.30
N GLY A 443 -11.10 -9.75 7.17
CA GLY A 443 -12.10 -8.79 7.62
C GLY A 443 -13.51 -9.32 7.46
N PHE A 444 -14.45 -8.80 8.24
CA PHE A 444 -15.82 -9.30 8.30
C PHE A 444 -16.78 -8.59 7.35
N LEU A 445 -16.40 -7.41 6.84
CA LEU A 445 -17.17 -6.64 5.86
C LEU A 445 -16.57 -6.66 4.45
N LEU A 446 -15.37 -7.24 4.29
CA LEU A 446 -14.71 -7.35 3.00
C LEU A 446 -15.66 -7.89 1.92
N PHE A 447 -15.63 -7.29 0.74
CA PHE A 447 -16.56 -7.52 -0.38
C PHE A 447 -17.95 -6.91 -0.20
N GLY A 448 -18.24 -6.17 0.87
CA GLY A 448 -19.47 -5.39 1.00
C GLY A 448 -19.70 -4.48 -0.23
N PRO A 449 -20.96 -4.17 -0.59
CA PRO A 449 -21.25 -3.40 -1.80
C PRO A 449 -20.96 -1.91 -1.66
N ASP A 450 -20.47 -1.47 -0.49
CA ASP A 450 -20.13 -0.09 -0.14
C ASP A 450 -19.01 0.47 -1.05
N PRO A 451 -19.10 1.70 -1.57
CA PRO A 451 -18.16 2.20 -2.58
C PRO A 451 -16.68 2.20 -2.14
N PRO A 452 -16.29 2.69 -0.94
CA PRO A 452 -14.96 2.49 -0.38
C PRO A 452 -14.44 1.04 -0.44
N LEU A 453 -15.27 0.08 -0.02
CA LEU A 453 -14.90 -1.35 -0.03
C LEU A 453 -14.77 -1.93 -1.44
N ARG A 454 -15.55 -1.43 -2.42
CA ARG A 454 -15.43 -1.84 -3.82
C ARG A 454 -14.10 -1.47 -4.42
N ARG A 455 -13.56 -0.27 -4.13
CA ARG A 455 -12.23 0.13 -4.60
C ARG A 455 -11.18 -0.87 -4.14
N ILE A 456 -11.16 -1.18 -2.84
CA ILE A 456 -10.23 -2.17 -2.28
C ILE A 456 -10.42 -3.54 -2.95
N THR A 457 -11.66 -4.00 -3.04
CA THR A 457 -11.97 -5.34 -3.55
C THR A 457 -11.68 -5.49 -5.04
N ASP A 458 -12.02 -4.50 -5.86
CA ASP A 458 -11.94 -4.59 -7.31
C ASP A 458 -10.55 -4.18 -7.84
N GLU A 459 -9.80 -3.32 -7.12
CA GLU A 459 -8.52 -2.77 -7.59
C GLU A 459 -7.29 -3.31 -6.85
N LEU A 460 -7.41 -3.67 -5.56
CA LEU A 460 -6.25 -3.99 -4.72
C LEU A 460 -6.11 -5.47 -4.34
N LEU A 461 -7.11 -6.32 -4.60
CA LEU A 461 -7.09 -7.75 -4.26
C LEU A 461 -6.87 -8.64 -5.48
N ASP A 462 -5.88 -9.53 -5.38
CA ASP A 462 -5.57 -10.54 -6.40
C ASP A 462 -6.40 -11.82 -6.24
N ILE A 463 -6.63 -12.26 -5.01
CA ILE A 463 -7.35 -13.50 -4.68
C ILE A 463 -8.39 -13.22 -3.59
N LYS A 464 -9.63 -13.66 -3.77
CA LYS A 464 -10.75 -13.32 -2.88
C LYS A 464 -11.41 -14.58 -2.33
N PHE A 465 -11.21 -14.90 -1.05
CA PHE A 465 -11.87 -16.01 -0.37
C PHE A 465 -13.06 -15.53 0.45
N PHE A 466 -14.17 -16.26 0.38
CA PHE A 466 -15.33 -16.02 1.23
C PHE A 466 -15.71 -17.27 2.03
N LEU A 467 -15.75 -17.12 3.36
CA LEU A 467 -16.04 -18.19 4.32
C LEU A 467 -17.50 -18.09 4.79
N THR A 468 -18.25 -19.16 4.58
CA THR A 468 -19.62 -19.32 5.08
C THR A 468 -19.64 -20.01 6.44
N VAL A 469 -20.54 -19.60 7.33
CA VAL A 469 -20.73 -20.17 8.67
C VAL A 469 -22.22 -20.11 9.04
N SER A 470 -22.72 -21.10 9.78
CA SER A 470 -24.08 -21.04 10.32
C SER A 470 -24.18 -20.03 11.45
N ARG A 471 -25.38 -19.50 11.66
CA ARG A 471 -25.67 -18.60 12.79
C ARG A 471 -25.31 -19.26 14.11
N GLN A 472 -25.72 -20.51 14.29
CA GLN A 472 -25.50 -21.25 15.52
C GLN A 472 -24.00 -21.33 15.86
N LYS A 473 -23.15 -21.65 14.88
CA LYS A 473 -21.71 -21.80 15.09
C LYS A 473 -21.02 -20.44 15.27
N ALA A 474 -21.43 -19.41 14.54
CA ALA A 474 -20.90 -18.06 14.69
C ALA A 474 -21.22 -17.48 16.08
N THR A 475 -22.48 -17.61 16.53
CA THR A 475 -22.92 -17.20 17.88
C THR A 475 -22.11 -17.92 18.96
N ALA A 476 -22.06 -19.26 18.92
CA ALA A 476 -21.34 -20.04 19.93
C ALA A 476 -19.85 -19.66 20.03
N ARG A 477 -19.21 -19.35 18.89
CA ARG A 477 -17.81 -18.88 18.87
C ARG A 477 -17.64 -17.45 19.35
N ARG A 478 -18.60 -16.56 19.09
CA ARG A 478 -18.54 -15.15 19.50
C ARG A 478 -18.79 -15.01 21.01
N GLU A 479 -19.80 -15.68 21.53
CA GLU A 479 -20.12 -15.70 22.97
C GLU A 479 -19.05 -16.39 23.82
N GLY A 480 -18.27 -17.30 23.23
CA GLY A 480 -17.16 -17.98 23.89
C GLY A 480 -15.85 -17.19 23.94
N ARG A 481 -15.81 -15.93 23.49
CA ARG A 481 -14.62 -15.07 23.55
C ARG A 481 -14.50 -14.41 24.93
N ASP A 482 -13.26 -14.27 25.41
CA ASP A 482 -12.98 -13.53 26.64
C ASP A 482 -13.16 -11.99 26.47
N GLY A 483 -13.17 -11.52 25.22
CA GLY A 483 -13.22 -10.12 24.81
C GLY A 483 -12.16 -9.82 23.74
N TYR A 484 -11.98 -8.55 23.39
CA TYR A 484 -10.98 -8.10 22.42
C TYR A 484 -10.47 -6.69 22.75
N VAL A 485 -9.23 -6.40 22.34
CA VAL A 485 -8.57 -5.11 22.53
C VAL A 485 -9.17 -4.06 21.59
N THR A 486 -9.39 -2.86 22.10
CA THR A 486 -9.85 -1.66 21.35
C THR A 486 -8.82 -0.53 21.52
N LEU A 487 -8.98 0.56 20.76
CA LEU A 487 -8.13 1.76 20.89
C LEU A 487 -8.17 2.32 22.32
N GLU A 488 -9.30 2.19 23.01
CA GLU A 488 -9.55 2.72 24.36
C GLU A 488 -9.36 1.69 25.48
N GLY A 489 -9.14 0.41 25.16
CA GLY A 489 -8.87 -0.62 26.16
C GLY A 489 -9.28 -2.03 25.75
N PHE A 490 -10.22 -2.62 26.49
CA PHE A 490 -10.66 -3.99 26.29
C PHE A 490 -12.19 -4.06 26.33
N TRP A 491 -12.78 -4.63 25.30
CA TRP A 491 -14.22 -4.78 25.14
C TRP A 491 -14.67 -6.22 25.34
N THR A 492 -15.83 -6.38 26.00
CA THR A 492 -16.53 -7.66 26.13
C THR A 492 -17.95 -7.49 25.65
N ASP A 493 -18.39 -8.38 24.75
CA ASP A 493 -19.74 -8.33 24.19
C ASP A 493 -20.81 -8.39 25.30
N PRO A 494 -21.75 -7.43 25.34
CA PRO A 494 -22.84 -7.47 26.30
C PRO A 494 -23.86 -8.57 25.94
N PRO A 495 -24.69 -9.02 26.89
CA PRO A 495 -25.69 -10.05 26.63
C PRO A 495 -26.62 -9.73 25.45
N GLY A 496 -26.69 -10.67 24.49
CA GLY A 496 -27.49 -10.56 23.27
C GLY A 496 -26.89 -9.65 22.19
N TYR A 497 -25.58 -9.35 22.26
CA TYR A 497 -24.88 -8.55 21.25
C TYR A 497 -24.97 -9.18 19.86
N VAL A 498 -24.83 -10.50 19.77
CA VAL A 498 -24.86 -11.22 18.48
C VAL A 498 -26.21 -11.08 17.78
N GLU A 499 -27.30 -11.20 18.52
CA GLU A 499 -28.67 -11.14 18.02
C GLU A 499 -29.07 -9.73 17.61
N LYS A 500 -28.53 -8.72 18.30
CA LYS A 500 -28.90 -7.31 18.11
C LYS A 500 -28.01 -6.60 17.10
N ILE A 501 -26.74 -6.99 17.01
CA ILE A 501 -25.70 -6.27 16.26
C ILE A 501 -25.07 -7.16 15.20
N VAL A 502 -24.27 -8.15 15.63
CA VAL A 502 -23.38 -8.93 14.75
C VAL A 502 -24.13 -9.60 13.61
N TRP A 503 -25.15 -10.41 13.93
CA TRP A 503 -25.86 -11.20 12.92
C TRP A 503 -26.73 -10.34 11.99
N PRO A 504 -27.53 -9.37 12.49
CA PRO A 504 -28.25 -8.44 11.63
C PRO A 504 -27.35 -7.67 10.67
N ASN A 505 -26.20 -7.17 11.13
CA ASN A 505 -25.30 -6.41 10.25
C ASN A 505 -24.59 -7.29 9.24
N TYR A 506 -24.22 -8.53 9.60
CA TYR A 506 -23.72 -9.50 8.64
C TYR A 506 -24.74 -9.77 7.52
N MET A 507 -26.02 -9.96 7.89
CA MET A 507 -27.09 -10.11 6.91
C MET A 507 -27.23 -8.88 6.00
N GLU A 508 -27.26 -7.68 6.58
CA GLU A 508 -27.40 -6.43 5.84
C GLU A 508 -26.28 -6.22 4.81
N SER A 509 -25.02 -6.43 5.23
CA SER A 509 -23.84 -6.22 4.40
C SER A 509 -23.63 -7.29 3.31
N HIS A 510 -24.11 -8.53 3.54
CA HIS A 510 -23.80 -9.67 2.66
C HIS A 510 -25.00 -10.26 1.91
N ALA A 511 -26.25 -9.88 2.22
CA ALA A 511 -27.46 -10.43 1.59
C ALA A 511 -27.39 -10.45 0.05
N TRP A 512 -26.72 -9.47 -0.57
CA TRP A 512 -26.56 -9.41 -2.01
C TRP A 512 -25.83 -10.64 -2.59
N LEU A 513 -24.91 -11.27 -1.86
CA LEU A 513 -24.19 -12.49 -2.26
C LEU A 513 -25.03 -13.77 -2.18
N PHE A 514 -26.12 -13.78 -1.42
CA PHE A 514 -26.88 -14.99 -1.10
C PHE A 514 -28.26 -15.02 -1.77
N GLU A 515 -28.74 -16.23 -2.08
CA GLU A 515 -30.10 -16.47 -2.58
C GLU A 515 -31.14 -15.94 -1.59
N ASP A 516 -32.16 -15.25 -2.10
CA ASP A 516 -33.22 -14.59 -1.31
C ASP A 516 -32.75 -13.59 -0.24
N GLY A 517 -31.45 -13.23 -0.21
CA GLY A 517 -30.87 -12.39 0.83
C GLY A 517 -30.63 -13.10 2.17
N ASP A 518 -30.72 -14.43 2.20
CA ASP A 518 -30.54 -15.23 3.42
C ASP A 518 -29.11 -15.78 3.49
N VAL A 519 -28.32 -15.28 4.45
CA VAL A 519 -26.90 -15.61 4.60
C VAL A 519 -26.63 -17.06 5.05
N GLU A 520 -27.66 -17.83 5.37
CA GLU A 520 -27.55 -19.28 5.62
C GLU A 520 -27.98 -20.13 4.40
N LYS A 521 -28.40 -19.49 3.30
CA LYS A 521 -28.69 -20.16 2.02
C LYS A 521 -27.46 -20.22 1.11
N ARG A 522 -27.66 -20.69 -0.12
CA ARG A 522 -26.63 -20.78 -1.14
C ARG A 522 -26.19 -19.40 -1.63
N LEU A 523 -24.95 -19.32 -2.06
CA LEU A 523 -24.39 -18.14 -2.71
C LEU A 523 -24.81 -18.09 -4.18
N LYS A 524 -25.02 -16.88 -4.70
CA LYS A 524 -25.34 -16.64 -6.10
C LYS A 524 -24.11 -16.87 -6.98
N GLY A 525 -24.05 -18.04 -7.62
CA GLY A 525 -22.89 -18.43 -8.43
C GLY A 525 -22.55 -17.49 -9.60
N GLU A 526 -23.52 -16.73 -10.11
CA GLU A 526 -23.27 -15.68 -11.12
C GLU A 526 -22.44 -14.52 -10.55
N ILE A 527 -22.79 -14.04 -9.36
CA ILE A 527 -22.09 -12.95 -8.68
C ILE A 527 -20.67 -13.38 -8.31
N LEU A 528 -20.52 -14.61 -7.79
CA LEU A 528 -19.19 -15.14 -7.45
C LEU A 528 -18.26 -15.17 -8.66
N ARG A 529 -18.76 -15.55 -9.84
CA ARG A 529 -17.97 -15.52 -11.09
C ARG A 529 -17.67 -14.11 -11.57
N GLU A 530 -18.66 -13.23 -11.52
CA GLU A 530 -18.49 -11.82 -11.93
C GLU A 530 -17.43 -11.11 -11.08
N LYS A 531 -17.40 -11.40 -9.77
CA LYS A 531 -16.51 -10.76 -8.80
C LYS A 531 -15.21 -11.53 -8.51
N ASP A 532 -15.02 -12.68 -9.15
CA ASP A 532 -13.95 -13.67 -8.88
C ASP A 532 -13.80 -14.01 -7.39
N ILE A 533 -14.92 -14.21 -6.71
CA ILE A 533 -14.97 -14.62 -5.29
C ILE A 533 -14.95 -16.14 -5.20
N LEU A 534 -13.94 -16.68 -4.51
CA LEU A 534 -13.69 -18.08 -4.31
C LEU A 534 -14.36 -18.57 -3.03
N VAL A 535 -15.12 -19.65 -3.15
CA VAL A 535 -15.75 -20.35 -2.03
C VAL A 535 -15.49 -21.84 -2.14
N PHE A 536 -15.53 -22.52 -1.00
CA PHE A 536 -15.31 -23.95 -0.96
C PHE A 536 -16.33 -24.69 -1.86
N PRO A 537 -15.93 -25.62 -2.75
CA PRO A 537 -16.80 -26.16 -3.80
C PRO A 537 -18.12 -26.78 -3.31
N GLU A 538 -18.15 -27.36 -2.11
CA GLU A 538 -19.37 -27.95 -1.54
C GLU A 538 -20.46 -26.89 -1.23
N VAL A 539 -20.07 -25.63 -1.03
CA VAL A 539 -20.99 -24.49 -0.86
C VAL A 539 -21.80 -24.21 -2.13
N LEU A 540 -21.27 -24.57 -3.31
CA LEU A 540 -21.90 -24.32 -4.60
C LEU A 540 -22.89 -25.41 -5.04
N GLY A 541 -22.93 -26.56 -4.35
CA GLY A 541 -23.83 -27.68 -4.64
C GLY A 541 -23.79 -28.15 -6.11
N ARG A 542 -22.83 -28.99 -6.51
CA ARG A 542 -22.84 -29.56 -7.87
C ARG A 542 -24.00 -30.56 -8.06
N GLY A 543 -25.01 -30.13 -8.81
CA GLY A 543 -25.83 -30.92 -9.75
C GLY A 543 -26.14 -32.38 -9.39
N GLY A 544 -27.16 -32.59 -8.55
CA GLY A 544 -27.83 -33.87 -8.35
C GLY A 544 -29.31 -33.63 -8.06
N LYS A 545 -30.19 -34.42 -8.69
CA LYS A 545 -31.65 -34.22 -8.77
C LYS A 545 -32.32 -33.77 -7.46
N SER A 546 -33.24 -32.83 -7.62
CA SER A 546 -34.17 -32.34 -6.61
C SER A 546 -34.85 -33.47 -5.84
N SER A 547 -34.56 -33.57 -4.55
CA SER A 547 -35.42 -34.24 -3.58
C SER A 547 -35.51 -33.40 -2.30
N GLY A 548 -36.47 -32.48 -2.29
CA GLY A 548 -37.35 -32.18 -1.16
C GLY A 548 -36.84 -31.62 0.17
N GLU A 549 -35.61 -31.87 0.61
CA GLU A 549 -35.15 -31.52 1.97
C GLU A 549 -33.62 -31.29 2.00
N GLU A 550 -33.14 -30.05 1.79
CA GLU A 550 -31.72 -29.72 1.99
C GLU A 550 -31.53 -28.28 2.52
N ASN A 551 -31.83 -28.07 3.80
CA ASN A 551 -31.30 -26.91 4.53
C ASN A 551 -29.89 -27.28 5.06
N GLY A 552 -28.85 -26.53 4.65
CA GLY A 552 -27.55 -26.54 5.35
C GLY A 552 -26.38 -27.36 4.75
N LYS A 553 -26.51 -27.99 3.58
CA LYS A 553 -25.33 -28.64 2.95
C LYS A 553 -24.31 -27.59 2.50
N GLY A 554 -23.09 -27.65 3.05
CA GLY A 554 -21.96 -26.78 2.69
C GLY A 554 -21.65 -25.65 3.70
N LEU A 555 -22.52 -25.42 4.69
CA LEU A 555 -22.22 -24.54 5.83
C LEU A 555 -21.26 -25.25 6.81
N ASP A 556 -20.46 -24.47 7.54
CA ASP A 556 -19.63 -24.96 8.65
C ASP A 556 -18.49 -25.94 8.31
N ILE A 557 -17.90 -25.81 7.13
CA ILE A 557 -16.73 -26.58 6.69
C ILE A 557 -15.65 -26.66 7.80
N ALA A 558 -15.09 -27.85 7.98
CA ALA A 558 -14.03 -28.07 8.96
C ALA A 558 -12.77 -27.26 8.60
N MET A 559 -12.16 -26.60 9.59
CA MET A 559 -11.06 -25.65 9.33
C MET A 559 -9.86 -26.29 8.61
N HIS A 560 -9.53 -27.56 8.91
CA HIS A 560 -8.44 -28.25 8.22
C HIS A 560 -8.72 -28.47 6.72
N VAL A 561 -9.97 -28.76 6.35
CA VAL A 561 -10.40 -28.92 4.95
C VAL A 561 -10.34 -27.58 4.22
N MET A 562 -10.85 -26.52 4.86
CA MET A 562 -10.80 -25.16 4.31
C MET A 562 -9.36 -24.69 4.12
N PHE A 563 -8.49 -24.96 5.09
CA PHE A 563 -7.08 -24.62 5.06
C PHE A 563 -6.33 -25.33 3.93
N GLU A 564 -6.47 -26.65 3.79
CA GLU A 564 -5.82 -27.40 2.71
C GLU A 564 -6.28 -26.91 1.33
N TRP A 565 -7.58 -26.68 1.16
CA TRP A 565 -8.14 -26.13 -0.07
C TRP A 565 -7.60 -24.72 -0.36
N ALA A 566 -7.53 -23.85 0.64
CA ALA A 566 -7.03 -22.48 0.47
C ALA A 566 -5.55 -22.48 0.05
N VAL A 567 -4.71 -23.32 0.65
CA VAL A 567 -3.29 -23.46 0.26
C VAL A 567 -3.18 -23.86 -1.21
N ASP A 568 -3.86 -24.92 -1.63
CA ASP A 568 -3.77 -25.43 -2.99
C ASP A 568 -4.36 -24.41 -4.01
N THR A 569 -5.44 -23.71 -3.62
CA THR A 569 -6.07 -22.67 -4.45
C THR A 569 -5.20 -21.44 -4.61
N ILE A 570 -4.51 -21.00 -3.54
CA ILE A 570 -3.56 -19.87 -3.61
C ILE A 570 -2.42 -20.22 -4.56
N MET A 571 -1.80 -21.40 -4.42
CA MET A 571 -0.74 -21.84 -5.32
C MET A 571 -1.20 -21.79 -6.78
N GLN A 572 -2.36 -22.38 -7.09
CA GLN A 572 -2.93 -22.38 -8.44
C GLN A 572 -3.19 -20.95 -8.96
N LYS A 573 -3.85 -20.10 -8.17
CA LYS A 573 -4.21 -18.74 -8.59
C LYS A 573 -2.97 -17.87 -8.79
N LEU A 574 -1.95 -18.00 -7.94
CA LEU A 574 -0.68 -17.30 -8.12
C LEU A 574 0.00 -17.70 -9.43
N GLU A 575 -0.02 -19.00 -9.81
CA GLU A 575 0.47 -19.42 -11.12
C GLU A 575 -0.32 -18.81 -12.28
N GLU A 576 -1.64 -18.73 -12.17
CA GLU A 576 -2.50 -18.14 -13.19
C GLU A 576 -2.25 -16.64 -13.35
N ILE A 577 -2.08 -15.92 -12.24
CA ILE A 577 -1.79 -14.48 -12.24
C ILE A 577 -0.40 -14.22 -12.81
N MET A 578 0.60 -15.00 -12.40
CA MET A 578 1.97 -14.89 -12.93
C MET A 578 2.07 -15.18 -14.42
N LYS A 579 1.16 -15.98 -15.00
CA LYS A 579 1.10 -16.21 -16.46
C LYS A 579 0.44 -15.06 -17.23
N LYS A 580 -0.37 -14.24 -16.54
CA LYS A 580 -1.09 -13.11 -17.14
C LYS A 580 -0.28 -11.81 -17.05
N ARG A 581 0.42 -11.61 -15.94
CA ARG A 581 1.45 -10.57 -15.77
C ARG A 581 2.63 -10.91 -16.68
#